data_AF-A0A7W1A399-F1
#
_entry.id   AF-A0A7W1A399-F1
#
_cell.length_a   1.000
_cell.length_b   1.000
_cell.length_c   1.000
_cell.angle_alpha   90.00
_cell.angle_beta   90.00
_cell.angle_gamma   90.00
#
_symmetry.space_group_name_H-M   'P 1'
#
loop_
_entity.id
_entity.type
_entity.pdbx_description
1 polymer ?
#
loop_
_entity_poly.entity_id
_entity_poly.type
_entity_poly.pdbx_seq_one_letter_code
_entity_poly.pdbx_strand_id
1 'polypeptide(L)' 'MNDQLVSHTVFVWFLTLFTGIVAFTWFVYDAIKLLRLRKEDGRDPVVHDKRFGYGIGVVIGAVGVLGVLKYHLA' A
#
# COMPACT_ATOMS: atom_id res chain seq x y z
N MET A 1 9.78 39.25 -2.41
CA MET A 1 8.49 38.55 -2.27
C MET A 1 8.80 37.07 -2.28
N ASN A 2 8.94 36.49 -1.09
CA ASN A 2 9.33 35.09 -0.89
C ASN A 2 8.06 34.26 -0.79
N ASP A 3 7.48 33.92 -1.94
CA ASP A 3 6.35 32.99 -2.02
C ASP A 3 6.86 31.55 -1.94
N GLN A 4 7.41 31.16 -0.78
CA GLN A 4 7.51 29.74 -0.40
C GLN A 4 6.12 29.27 0.06
N LEU A 5 5.21 29.12 -0.89
CA LEU A 5 3.80 28.77 -0.66
C LEU A 5 3.62 27.42 0.06
N VAL A 6 4.64 26.55 0.09
CA VAL A 6 4.73 25.39 0.99
C VAL A 6 6.22 25.16 1.28
N SER A 7 6.62 25.12 2.56
CA SER A 7 7.97 24.67 2.93
C SER A 7 8.19 23.26 2.40
N HIS A 8 9.31 23.01 1.71
CA HIS A 8 9.66 21.71 1.13
C HIS A 8 9.44 20.55 2.13
N THR A 9 9.73 20.80 3.40
CA THR A 9 9.47 19.88 4.51
C THR A 9 7.99 19.49 4.62
N VAL A 10 7.08 20.45 4.58
CA VAL A 10 5.63 20.21 4.68
C VAL A 10 5.12 19.41 3.48
N PHE A 11 5.64 19.69 2.28
CA PHE A 11 5.30 18.96 1.06
C PHE A 11 5.74 17.49 1.12
N VAL A 12 6.97 17.23 1.56
CA VAL A 12 7.52 15.88 1.77
C VAL A 12 6.70 15.12 2.82
N TRP A 13 6.39 15.75 3.96
CA TRP A 13 5.57 15.13 5.00
C TRP A 13 4.16 14.81 4.53
N PHE A 14 3.53 15.71 3.77
CA PHE A 14 2.21 15.48 3.19
C PHE A 14 2.21 14.28 2.24
N LEU A 15 3.19 14.21 1.33
CA LEU A 15 3.35 13.06 0.42
C LEU A 15 3.59 11.77 1.20
N THR A 16 4.56 11.74 2.10
CA THR A 16 4.90 10.58 2.94
C THR A 16 3.67 10.06 3.68
N LEU A 17 2.89 10.96 4.30
CA LEU A 17 1.69 10.58 5.04
C LEU A 17 0.60 10.06 4.09
N PHE A 18 0.34 10.77 3.00
CA PHE A 18 -0.73 10.40 2.05
C PHE A 18 -0.42 9.09 1.34
N THR A 19 0.79 8.94 0.79
CA THR A 19 1.24 7.72 0.13
C THR A 19 1.32 6.55 1.12
N GLY A 20 1.78 6.80 2.35
CA GLY A 20 1.80 5.81 3.42
C GLY A 20 0.40 5.32 3.80
N ILE A 21 -0.57 6.22 3.97
CA ILE A 21 -1.96 5.88 4.29
C ILE A 21 -2.59 5.08 3.15
N VAL A 22 -2.43 5.51 1.90
CA VAL A 22 -2.98 4.81 0.73
C VAL A 22 -2.37 3.40 0.64
N ALA A 23 -1.04 3.29 0.73
CA ALA A 23 -0.35 2.00 0.67
C ALA A 23 -0.75 1.07 1.80
N PHE A 24 -0.82 1.57 3.04
CA PHE A 24 -1.25 0.80 4.21
C PHE A 24 -2.71 0.34 4.08
N THR A 25 -3.60 1.22 3.62
CA THR A 25 -5.01 0.87 3.40
C THR A 25 -5.15 -0.24 2.37
N TRP A 26 -4.42 -0.15 1.26
CA TRP A 26 -4.42 -1.18 0.21
C TRP A 26 -3.87 -2.51 0.72
N PHE A 27 -2.74 -2.47 1.43
CA PHE A 27 -2.13 -3.64 2.05
C PHE A 27 -3.10 -4.35 3.00
N VAL A 28 -3.75 -3.61 3.90
CA VAL A 28 -4.72 -4.17 4.86
C VAL A 28 -5.94 -4.73 4.14
N TYR A 29 -6.48 -4.01 3.15
CA TYR A 29 -7.64 -4.45 2.38
C TYR A 29 -7.39 -5.78 1.65
N ASP A 30 -6.26 -5.88 0.94
CA ASP A 30 -5.89 -7.09 0.21
C ASP A 30 -5.54 -8.23 1.16
N ALA A 31 -4.86 -7.97 2.28
CA ALA A 31 -4.59 -8.97 3.30
C ALA A 31 -5.89 -9.56 3.89
N ILE A 32 -6.88 -8.71 4.21
CA ILE A 32 -8.19 -9.15 4.71
C ILE A 32 -8.90 -10.01 3.67
N LYS A 33 -8.91 -9.60 2.40
CA LYS A 33 -9.54 -10.36 1.33
C LYS A 33 -8.85 -11.71 1.10
N LEU A 34 -7.52 -11.74 1.14
CA LEU A 34 -6.74 -12.97 1.00
C LEU A 34 -7.01 -13.94 2.17
N LEU A 35 -7.13 -13.42 3.39
CA LEU A 35 -7.53 -14.22 4.57
C LEU A 35 -8.96 -14.74 4.47
N ARG A 36 -9.90 -13.98 3.90
CA ARG A 36 -11.27 -14.44 3.65
C ARG A 36 -11.31 -15.54 2.59
N LEU A 37 -10.56 -15.38 1.50
CA LEU A 37 -10.41 -16.38 0.43
C LEU A 37 -9.71 -17.66 0.87
N ARG A 38 -8.99 -17.65 1.99
CA ARG A 38 -8.40 -18.87 2.56
C ARG A 38 -9.46 -19.89 3.00
N LYS A 39 -10.69 -19.45 3.27
CA LYS A 39 -11.82 -20.32 3.64
C LYS A 39 -12.57 -20.91 2.45
N GLU A 40 -12.29 -20.44 1.24
CA GLU A 40 -12.94 -20.93 0.01
C GLU A 40 -12.16 -22.10 -0.60
N ASP A 41 -12.90 -23.03 -1.22
CA ASP A 41 -12.39 -24.30 -1.75
C ASP A 41 -11.39 -24.03 -2.89
N GLY A 42 -10.16 -24.53 -2.76
CA GLY A 42 -9.02 -24.14 -3.59
C GLY A 42 -9.00 -24.73 -5.01
N ARG A 43 -10.05 -25.46 -5.39
CA ARG A 43 -10.19 -26.08 -6.72
C ARG A 43 -10.81 -25.17 -7.78
N ASP A 44 -11.38 -24.03 -7.38
CA ASP A 44 -11.95 -23.08 -8.32
C ASP A 44 -10.84 -22.18 -8.92
N PRO A 45 -10.62 -22.20 -10.25
CA PRO A 45 -9.61 -21.34 -10.89
C PRO A 45 -9.85 -19.85 -10.64
N VAL A 46 -11.09 -19.41 -10.41
CA VAL A 46 -11.41 -18.01 -10.07
C VAL A 46 -10.86 -17.63 -8.68
N VAL A 47 -10.80 -18.57 -7.74
CA VAL A 47 -10.23 -18.36 -6.40
C VAL A 47 -8.70 -18.23 -6.49
N HIS A 48 -8.06 -18.97 -7.39
CA HIS A 48 -6.61 -18.89 -7.61
C HIS A 48 -6.19 -17.54 -8.18
N ASP A 49 -6.90 -17.04 -9.21
CA ASP A 49 -6.64 -15.72 -9.80
C ASP A 49 -6.84 -14.58 -8.78
N LYS A 50 -7.89 -14.67 -7.96
CA LYS A 50 -8.12 -13.69 -6.89
C LYS A 50 -7.00 -13.72 -5.84
N ARG A 51 -6.54 -14.91 -5.42
CA ARG A 51 -5.41 -15.04 -4.47
C ARG A 51 -4.14 -14.44 -5.05
N PHE A 52 -3.86 -14.65 -6.33
CA PHE A 52 -2.71 -14.05 -7.00
C PHE A 52 -2.82 -12.52 -7.05
N GLY A 53 -3.98 -11.99 -7.45
CA GLY A 53 -4.23 -10.55 -7.51
C GLY A 53 -4.09 -9.86 -6.15
N TYR A 54 -4.69 -10.43 -5.09
CA TYR A 54 -4.52 -9.90 -3.73
C TYR A 54 -3.10 -10.09 -3.20
N GLY A 55 -2.41 -11.16 -3.59
CA GLY A 55 -1.00 -11.36 -3.26
C GLY A 55 -0.10 -10.26 -3.84
N ILE A 56 -0.29 -9.91 -5.11
CA ILE A 56 0.42 -8.78 -5.73
C ILE A 56 0.08 -7.47 -5.03
N GLY A 57 -1.19 -7.24 -4.70
CA GLY A 57 -1.63 -6.04 -3.99
C GLY A 57 -0.93 -5.86 -2.62
N VAL A 58 -0.79 -6.95 -1.86
CA VAL A 58 0.00 -6.98 -0.61
C VAL A 58 1.48 -6.64 -0.87
N VAL A 59 2.09 -7.18 -1.92
CA VAL A 59 3.49 -6.86 -2.27
C VAL A 59 3.66 -5.39 -2.63
N ILE A 60 2.79 -4.84 -3.46
CA ILE A 60 2.83 -3.42 -3.86
C ILE A 60 2.64 -2.52 -2.63
N GLY A 61 1.68 -2.84 -1.76
CA GLY A 61 1.46 -2.12 -0.51
C GLY A 61 2.70 -2.14 0.39
N ALA A 62 3.35 -3.30 0.54
CA ALA A 62 4.58 -3.43 1.32
C ALA A 62 5.74 -2.61 0.73
N VAL A 63 5.93 -2.65 -0.59
CA VAL A 63 6.95 -1.83 -1.28
C VAL A 63 6.67 -0.34 -1.09
N GLY A 64 5.40 0.09 -1.16
CA GLY A 64 5.00 1.46 -0.89
C GLY A 64 5.36 1.90 0.53
N VAL A 65 5.04 1.09 1.54
CA VAL A 65 5.38 1.37 2.94
C VAL A 65 6.90 1.42 3.15
N LEU A 66 7.65 0.48 2.57
CA LEU A 66 9.11 0.47 2.63
C LEU A 66 9.74 1.67 1.93
N GLY A 67 9.16 2.10 0.80
CA GLY A 67 9.58 3.29 0.07
C GLY A 67 9.39 4.57 0.90
N VAL A 68 8.25 4.70 1.57
CA VAL A 68 7.95 5.79 2.50
C VAL A 68 8.95 5.80 3.67
N LEU A 69 9.20 4.64 4.28
CA LEU A 69 10.20 4.51 5.36
C LEU A 69 11.60 4.91 4.90
N LYS A 70 12.03 4.45 3.72
CA LYS A 70 13.35 4.78 3.17
C LYS A 70 13.46 6.27 2.83
N TYR A 71 12.42 6.86 2.25
CA TYR A 71 12.39 8.28 1.89
C TYR A 71 12.47 9.19 3.12
N HIS A 72 12.05 8.70 4.28
CA HIS A 72 12.12 9.45 5.53
C HIS A 72 13.41 9.24 6.33
N LEU A 73 14.08 8.11 6.12
CA LEU A 73 15.36 7.75 6.76
C LEU A 73 16.61 8.16 5.95
N ALA A 74 16.45 8.51 4.67
CA ALA A 74 17.50 8.98 3.77
C ALA A 74 17.56 10.51 3.72
#